data_AF-A0AA43F0M4-F1
#
_entry.id   AF-A0AA43F0M4-F1
#
_cell.length_a   1.000
_cell.length_b   1.000
_cell.length_c   1.000
_cell.angle_alpha   90.00
_cell.angle_beta   90.00
_cell.angle_gamma   90.00
#
_symmetry.space_group_name_H-M   'P 1'
#
loop_
_entity.id
_entity.type
_entity.pdbx_description
1 polymer ?
#
loop_
_entity_poly.entity_id
_entity_poly.type
_entity_poly.pdbx_seq_one_letter_code
_entity_poly.pdbx_strand_id
1 'polypeptide(L)'
;MTQQNAALVEQSSAAALSFSEAAERLAHAVDSFKVDRAEAREQAIALVRRGIERLHAAGPARAFAEFCDPAGGFVQGELYLVVLDMNCIVRAHGGNPAIVGNDDSALADADGKRFSAEFLNVARTRGQGWVDYRFLNPKRGVVEPKSSYVERAGDFVVACGIYRREDAPAAALPRARIEALARFR
;
A
#
# COMPACT_ATOMS: atom_id res chain seq x y z
N MET A 1 -3.02 61.59 -7.13
CA MET A 1 -2.44 60.54 -6.24
C MET A 1 -3.50 59.74 -5.49
N THR A 2 -4.68 60.28 -5.14
CA THR A 2 -5.73 59.58 -4.38
C THR A 2 -6.40 58.41 -5.13
N GLN A 3 -6.62 58.51 -6.44
CA GLN A 3 -7.21 57.43 -7.24
C GLN A 3 -6.32 56.17 -7.30
N GLN A 4 -5.01 56.35 -7.32
CA GLN A 4 -4.04 55.26 -7.45
C GLN A 4 -3.94 54.45 -6.15
N ASN A 5 -4.05 55.12 -5.00
CA ASN A 5 -4.10 54.46 -3.70
C ASN A 5 -5.40 53.66 -3.50
N ALA A 6 -6.55 54.17 -3.97
CA ALA A 6 -7.83 53.46 -3.90
C ALA A 6 -7.82 52.16 -4.72
N ALA A 7 -7.29 52.21 -5.95
CA ALA A 7 -7.16 51.03 -6.80
C ALA A 7 -6.22 49.97 -6.20
N LEU A 8 -5.16 50.40 -5.51
CA LEU A 8 -4.20 49.50 -4.87
C LEU A 8 -4.85 48.75 -3.69
N VAL A 9 -5.71 49.42 -2.91
CA VAL A 9 -6.46 48.80 -1.81
C VAL A 9 -7.46 47.77 -2.34
N GLU A 10 -8.23 48.11 -3.39
CA GLU A 10 -9.17 47.16 -4.01
C GLU A 10 -8.45 45.94 -4.60
N GLN A 11 -7.34 46.14 -5.31
CA GLN A 11 -6.52 45.04 -5.82
C GLN A 11 -5.96 44.17 -4.70
N SER A 12 -5.51 44.78 -3.59
CA SER A 12 -5.00 44.01 -2.43
C SER A 12 -6.10 43.19 -1.76
N SER A 13 -7.32 43.72 -1.66
CA SER A 13 -8.48 43.03 -1.10
C SER A 13 -8.89 41.85 -1.98
N ALA A 14 -8.97 42.06 -3.29
CA ALA A 14 -9.28 41.00 -4.25
C ALA A 14 -8.22 39.88 -4.25
N ALA A 15 -6.94 40.24 -4.15
CA ALA A 15 -5.86 39.26 -4.04
C ALA A 15 -5.92 38.47 -2.73
N ALA A 16 -6.23 39.11 -1.60
CA ALA A 16 -6.38 38.44 -0.31
C ALA A 16 -7.57 37.47 -0.29
N LEU A 17 -8.70 37.86 -0.88
CA LEU A 17 -9.87 36.99 -1.05
C LEU A 17 -9.54 35.77 -1.91
N SER A 18 -8.89 35.98 -3.06
CA SER A 18 -8.47 34.88 -3.95
C SER A 18 -7.49 33.91 -3.26
N PHE A 19 -6.58 34.43 -2.42
CA PHE A 19 -5.68 33.59 -1.64
C PHE A 19 -6.44 32.77 -0.58
N SER A 20 -7.41 33.36 0.11
CA SER A 20 -8.25 32.67 1.09
C SER A 20 -9.05 31.54 0.44
N GLU A 21 -9.68 31.79 -0.71
CA GLU A 21 -10.42 30.78 -1.46
C GLU A 21 -9.50 29.63 -1.94
N ALA A 22 -8.28 29.94 -2.38
CA ALA A 22 -7.30 28.94 -2.78
C ALA A 22 -6.86 28.07 -1.58
N ALA A 23 -6.67 28.69 -0.41
CA ALA A 23 -6.31 27.98 0.82
C ALA A 23 -7.45 27.06 1.30
N GLU A 24 -8.71 27.49 1.22
CA GLU A 24 -9.87 26.67 1.59
C GLU A 24 -10.04 25.47 0.64
N ARG A 25 -9.90 25.67 -0.67
CA ARG A 25 -9.93 24.57 -1.65
C ARG A 25 -8.82 23.56 -1.39
N LEU A 26 -7.62 24.04 -1.07
CA LEU A 26 -6.50 23.18 -0.71
C LEU A 26 -6.78 22.40 0.57
N ALA A 27 -7.32 23.05 1.61
CA ALA A 27 -7.66 22.39 2.86
C ALA A 27 -8.69 21.27 2.64
N HIS A 28 -9.74 21.53 1.85
CA HIS A 28 -10.76 20.53 1.52
C HIS A 28 -10.18 19.36 0.71
N ALA A 29 -9.32 19.63 -0.27
CA ALA A 29 -8.66 18.58 -1.05
C ALA A 29 -7.77 17.70 -0.14
N VAL A 30 -6.98 18.31 0.74
CA VAL A 30 -6.14 17.58 1.70
C VAL A 30 -6.98 16.73 2.64
N ASP A 31 -8.14 17.21 3.07
CA ASP A 31 -9.04 16.46 3.95
C ASP A 31 -9.63 15.23 3.25
N SER A 32 -10.13 15.38 2.01
CA SER A 32 -10.64 14.23 1.25
C SER A 32 -9.57 13.16 1.02
N PHE A 33 -8.33 13.56 0.72
CA PHE A 33 -7.21 12.62 0.58
C PHE A 33 -6.87 11.86 1.87
N LYS A 34 -7.05 12.48 3.05
CA LYS A 34 -6.84 11.80 4.33
C LYS A 34 -7.93 10.76 4.60
N VAL A 35 -9.18 11.07 4.27
CA VAL A 35 -10.32 10.16 4.42
C VAL A 35 -10.16 8.92 3.54
N ASP A 36 -9.86 9.09 2.25
CA ASP A 36 -9.65 7.96 1.32
C ASP A 36 -8.55 7.00 1.81
N ARG A 37 -7.48 7.55 2.39
CA ARG A 37 -6.39 6.75 2.95
C ARG A 37 -6.80 6.02 4.22
N ALA A 38 -7.65 6.61 5.07
CA ALA A 38 -8.17 5.95 6.26
C ALA A 38 -9.07 4.77 5.86
N GLU A 39 -9.99 4.98 4.93
CA GLU A 39 -10.88 3.93 4.43
C GLU A 39 -10.10 2.78 3.78
N ALA A 40 -9.14 3.08 2.91
CA ALA A 40 -8.30 2.05 2.28
C ALA A 40 -7.50 1.24 3.31
N ARG A 41 -7.05 1.86 4.40
CA ARG A 41 -6.38 1.16 5.51
C ARG A 41 -7.34 0.23 6.24
N GLU A 42 -8.56 0.68 6.52
CA GLU A 42 -9.60 -0.13 7.14
C GLU A 42 -9.98 -1.34 6.26
N GLN A 43 -10.13 -1.13 4.95
CA GLN A 43 -10.40 -2.20 4.00
C GLN A 43 -9.29 -3.26 3.97
N ALA A 44 -8.02 -2.84 4.01
CA ALA A 44 -6.88 -3.76 4.08
C ALA A 44 -6.88 -4.58 5.39
N ILE A 45 -7.13 -3.93 6.53
CA ILE A 45 -7.26 -4.61 7.84
C ILE A 45 -8.41 -5.61 7.81
N ALA A 46 -9.58 -5.20 7.29
CA ALA A 46 -10.75 -6.06 7.19
C ALA A 46 -10.49 -7.29 6.31
N LEU A 47 -9.78 -7.11 5.19
CA LEU A 47 -9.43 -8.22 4.31
C LEU A 47 -8.47 -9.21 5.00
N VAL A 48 -7.46 -8.72 5.71
CA VAL A 48 -6.53 -9.57 6.48
C VAL A 48 -7.28 -10.38 7.53
N ARG A 49 -8.15 -9.74 8.32
CA ARG A 49 -8.92 -10.43 9.37
C ARG A 49 -9.86 -11.48 8.80
N ARG A 50 -10.58 -11.16 7.72
CA ARG A 50 -11.39 -12.15 6.99
C ARG A 50 -10.55 -13.31 6.47
N GLY A 51 -9.33 -13.03 6.00
CA GLY A 51 -8.38 -14.05 5.58
C GLY A 51 -7.98 -14.96 6.73
N ILE A 52 -7.67 -14.40 7.90
CA ILE A 52 -7.30 -15.17 9.10
C ILE A 52 -8.48 -16.04 9.57
N GLU A 53 -9.69 -15.50 9.61
CA GLU A 53 -10.91 -16.27 9.91
C GLU A 53 -11.08 -17.44 8.93
N ARG A 54 -10.88 -17.18 7.64
CA ARG A 54 -10.96 -18.23 6.62
C ARG A 54 -9.88 -19.30 6.79
N LEU A 55 -8.66 -18.87 7.11
CA LEU A 55 -7.53 -19.75 7.39
C LEU A 55 -7.83 -20.67 8.58
N HIS A 56 -8.41 -20.14 9.65
CA HIS A 56 -8.83 -20.94 10.81
C HIS A 56 -9.98 -21.90 10.48
N ALA A 57 -10.98 -21.44 9.72
CA ALA A 57 -12.17 -22.25 9.42
C ALA A 57 -11.94 -23.35 8.39
N ALA A 58 -11.14 -23.08 7.35
CA ALA A 58 -10.95 -23.97 6.20
C ALA A 58 -9.60 -24.71 6.21
N GLY A 59 -8.67 -24.27 7.05
CA GLY A 59 -7.29 -24.75 7.09
C GLY A 59 -6.42 -24.18 5.94
N PRO A 60 -5.09 -24.33 6.05
CA PRO A 60 -4.14 -23.67 5.15
C PRO A 60 -4.32 -24.01 3.67
N ALA A 61 -4.45 -25.30 3.32
CA ALA A 61 -4.49 -25.72 1.93
C ALA A 61 -5.66 -25.10 1.15
N ARG A 62 -6.86 -25.11 1.74
CA ARG A 62 -8.05 -24.55 1.10
C ARG A 62 -8.03 -23.02 1.12
N ALA A 63 -7.68 -22.41 2.24
CA ALA A 63 -7.63 -20.96 2.35
C ALA A 63 -6.62 -20.35 1.36
N PHE A 64 -5.42 -20.92 1.24
CA PHE A 64 -4.39 -20.41 0.33
C PHE A 64 -4.80 -20.52 -1.13
N ALA A 65 -5.48 -21.60 -1.53
CA ALA A 65 -6.03 -21.72 -2.88
C ALA A 65 -7.04 -20.59 -3.18
N GLU A 66 -7.94 -20.30 -2.22
CA GLU A 66 -8.92 -19.21 -2.36
C GLU A 66 -8.28 -17.81 -2.34
N PHE A 67 -7.18 -17.62 -1.61
CA PHE A 67 -6.45 -16.34 -1.61
C PHE A 67 -5.72 -16.07 -2.93
N CYS A 68 -5.34 -17.13 -3.65
CA CYS A 68 -4.70 -17.05 -4.95
C CYS A 68 -5.69 -17.01 -6.12
N ASP A 69 -6.96 -17.35 -5.90
CA ASP A 69 -8.01 -17.32 -6.91
C ASP A 69 -8.63 -15.90 -6.99
N PRO A 70 -8.58 -15.22 -8.17
CA PRO A 70 -9.27 -13.95 -8.37
C PRO A 70 -10.79 -14.00 -8.06
N ALA A 71 -11.42 -15.18 -8.21
CA ALA A 71 -12.82 -15.40 -7.87
C ALA A 71 -13.04 -15.82 -6.41
N GLY A 72 -11.97 -16.06 -5.63
CA GLY A 72 -12.03 -16.54 -4.25
C GLY A 72 -12.50 -15.50 -3.22
N GLY A 73 -12.75 -14.26 -3.62
CA GLY A 73 -13.27 -13.19 -2.76
C GLY A 73 -12.23 -12.47 -1.89
N PHE A 74 -10.94 -12.77 -2.10
CA PHE A 74 -9.80 -12.18 -1.41
C PHE A 74 -8.88 -11.35 -2.32
N VAL A 75 -9.30 -11.13 -3.57
CA VAL A 75 -8.63 -10.27 -4.55
C VAL A 75 -9.63 -9.22 -5.03
N GLN A 76 -9.37 -7.95 -4.71
CA GLN A 76 -10.24 -6.81 -4.98
C GLN A 76 -9.40 -5.66 -5.56
N GLY A 77 -9.09 -5.76 -6.86
CA GLY A 77 -8.25 -4.79 -7.55
C GLY A 77 -6.82 -4.76 -6.98
N GLU A 78 -6.48 -3.71 -6.23
CA GLU A 78 -5.16 -3.57 -5.58
C GLU A 78 -5.10 -4.18 -4.18
N LEU A 79 -6.26 -4.50 -3.57
CA LEU A 79 -6.35 -5.16 -2.28
C LEU A 79 -6.36 -6.67 -2.49
N TYR A 80 -5.28 -7.33 -2.07
CA TYR A 80 -5.16 -8.79 -2.10
C TYR A 80 -4.35 -9.28 -0.92
N LEU A 81 -4.53 -10.56 -0.57
CA LEU A 81 -3.78 -11.19 0.50
C LEU A 81 -2.42 -11.70 0.04
N VAL A 82 -1.43 -11.54 0.90
CA VAL A 82 -0.14 -12.19 0.85
C VAL A 82 0.04 -12.98 2.13
N VAL A 83 0.49 -14.22 2.01
CA VAL A 83 0.77 -15.09 3.16
C VAL A 83 2.21 -15.56 3.08
N LEU A 84 2.98 -15.33 4.15
CA LEU A 84 4.30 -15.89 4.37
C LEU A 84 4.23 -16.89 5.52
N ASP A 85 5.02 -17.95 5.48
CA ASP A 85 5.33 -18.71 6.70
C ASP A 85 6.44 -18.03 7.52
N MET A 86 6.70 -18.55 8.73
CA MET A 86 7.72 -17.98 9.62
C MET A 86 9.17 -18.14 9.13
N ASN A 87 9.41 -18.82 7.99
CA ASN A 87 10.70 -18.91 7.30
C ASN A 87 10.78 -17.95 6.10
N CYS A 88 9.78 -17.07 5.93
CA CYS A 88 9.68 -16.12 4.82
C CYS A 88 9.38 -16.78 3.46
N ILE A 89 8.83 -17.99 3.46
CA ILE A 89 8.38 -18.65 2.23
C ILE A 89 6.97 -18.18 1.88
N VAL A 90 6.75 -17.82 0.63
CA VAL A 90 5.43 -17.42 0.12
C VAL A 90 4.49 -18.61 0.09
N ARG A 91 3.37 -18.53 0.82
CA ARG A 91 2.35 -19.58 0.91
C ARG A 91 1.10 -19.26 0.09
N ALA A 92 0.78 -17.98 -0.06
CA ALA A 92 -0.27 -17.50 -0.94
C ALA A 92 0.05 -16.06 -1.37
N HIS A 93 -0.30 -15.69 -2.59
CA HIS A 93 -0.12 -14.33 -3.07
C HIS A 93 -1.18 -13.99 -4.13
N GLY A 94 -2.26 -13.32 -3.73
CA GLY A 94 -3.43 -13.07 -4.59
C GLY A 94 -3.16 -12.17 -5.79
N GLY A 95 -2.16 -11.28 -5.70
CA GLY A 95 -1.76 -10.43 -6.83
C GLY A 95 -0.83 -11.12 -7.83
N ASN A 96 -0.23 -12.24 -7.43
CA ASN A 96 0.69 -13.03 -8.24
C ASN A 96 0.86 -14.44 -7.64
N PRO A 97 0.04 -15.41 -8.05
CA PRO A 97 0.16 -16.78 -7.58
C PRO A 97 1.46 -17.50 -8.01
N ALA A 98 2.17 -17.01 -9.03
CA ALA A 98 3.34 -17.70 -9.60
C ALA A 98 4.56 -17.75 -8.66
N ILE A 99 4.61 -16.87 -7.65
CA ILE A 99 5.70 -16.82 -6.67
C ILE A 99 5.45 -17.66 -5.42
N VAL A 100 4.34 -18.39 -5.34
CA VAL A 100 4.09 -19.32 -4.22
C VAL A 100 5.21 -20.37 -4.17
N GLY A 101 5.81 -20.54 -3.00
CA GLY A 101 6.97 -21.41 -2.75
C GLY A 101 8.32 -20.69 -2.78
N ASN A 102 8.38 -19.43 -3.22
CA ASN A 102 9.63 -18.66 -3.21
C ASN A 102 10.05 -18.28 -1.79
N ASP A 103 11.37 -18.19 -1.59
CA ASP A 103 11.99 -17.62 -0.40
C ASP A 103 12.18 -16.11 -0.59
N ASP A 104 11.42 -15.32 0.17
CA ASP A 104 11.45 -13.86 0.13
C ASP A 104 12.34 -13.25 1.23
N SER A 105 13.13 -14.04 1.97
CA SER A 105 13.96 -13.55 3.08
C SER A 105 15.02 -12.52 2.65
N ALA A 106 15.49 -12.62 1.40
CA ALA A 106 16.44 -11.69 0.80
C ALA A 106 15.76 -10.61 -0.07
N LEU A 107 14.44 -10.65 -0.26
CA LEU A 107 13.72 -9.70 -1.10
C LEU A 107 13.81 -8.30 -0.49
N ALA A 108 14.37 -7.38 -1.28
CA ALA A 108 14.55 -5.99 -0.90
C ALA A 108 13.84 -5.05 -1.87
N ASP A 109 13.32 -3.94 -1.34
CA ASP A 109 12.73 -2.89 -2.16
C ASP A 109 13.77 -2.00 -2.86
N ALA A 110 13.30 -0.92 -3.49
CA ALA A 110 14.15 0.05 -4.19
C ALA A 110 15.17 0.76 -3.27
N ASP A 111 14.89 0.83 -1.97
CA ASP A 111 15.72 1.51 -0.97
C ASP A 111 16.59 0.50 -0.19
N GLY A 112 16.52 -0.78 -0.54
CA GLY A 112 17.29 -1.86 0.11
C GLY A 112 16.63 -2.44 1.35
N LYS A 113 15.39 -2.03 1.68
CA LYS A 113 14.66 -2.56 2.83
C LYS A 113 14.15 -3.97 2.53
N ARG A 114 14.49 -4.93 3.40
CA ARG A 114 13.96 -6.29 3.37
C ARG A 114 12.56 -6.36 3.99
N PHE A 115 11.56 -5.92 3.24
CA PHE A 115 10.21 -5.72 3.78
C PHE A 115 9.51 -7.03 4.18
N SER A 116 9.73 -8.16 3.47
CA SER A 116 9.17 -9.46 3.88
C SER A 116 9.75 -9.94 5.21
N ALA A 117 11.05 -9.74 5.44
CA ALA A 117 11.68 -9.99 6.74
C ALA A 117 11.11 -9.08 7.85
N GLU A 118 10.80 -7.82 7.52
CA GLU A 118 10.15 -6.89 8.44
C GLU A 118 8.70 -7.30 8.78
N PHE A 119 7.96 -7.91 7.84
CA PHE A 119 6.63 -8.48 8.14
C PHE A 119 6.74 -9.54 9.24
N LEU A 120 7.71 -10.45 9.11
CA LEU A 120 7.98 -11.48 10.11
C LEU A 120 8.43 -10.88 11.45
N ASN A 121 9.25 -9.81 11.43
CA ASN A 121 9.66 -9.10 12.64
C ASN A 121 8.45 -8.51 13.39
N VAL A 122 7.56 -7.81 12.68
CA VAL A 122 6.31 -7.27 13.25
C VAL A 122 5.44 -8.39 13.81
N ALA A 123 5.24 -9.47 13.06
CA ALA A 123 4.45 -10.62 13.49
C ALA A 123 5.02 -11.28 14.77
N ARG A 124 6.35 -11.39 14.89
CA ARG A 124 7.02 -11.99 16.07
C ARG A 124 6.96 -11.09 17.30
N THR A 125 7.16 -9.79 17.13
CA THR A 125 7.37 -8.86 18.25
C THR A 125 6.08 -8.23 18.75
N ARG A 126 5.14 -7.94 17.84
CA ARG A 126 3.90 -7.20 18.14
C ARG A 126 2.64 -7.98 17.79
N GLY A 127 2.77 -9.08 17.05
CA GLY A 127 1.65 -9.84 16.49
C GLY A 127 1.03 -9.18 15.26
N GLN A 128 0.97 -7.85 15.20
CA GLN A 128 0.40 -7.11 14.08
C GLN A 128 1.00 -5.71 13.93
N GLY A 129 0.84 -5.11 12.76
CA GLY A 129 1.26 -3.73 12.51
C GLY A 129 1.31 -3.36 11.04
N TRP A 130 1.66 -2.10 10.79
CA TRP A 130 1.87 -1.58 9.44
C TRP A 130 3.36 -1.55 9.10
N VAL A 131 3.69 -1.96 7.88
CA VAL A 131 5.05 -1.92 7.33
C VAL A 131 5.04 -1.13 6.03
N ASP A 132 5.84 -0.06 6.00
CA ASP A 132 6.02 0.79 4.82
C ASP A 132 7.25 0.39 4.03
N TYR A 133 7.14 0.36 2.70
CA TYR A 133 8.20 -0.01 1.76
C TYR A 133 7.87 0.54 0.38
N ARG A 134 8.75 0.34 -0.61
CA ARG A 134 8.45 0.67 -2.01
C ARG A 134 8.19 -0.59 -2.82
N PHE A 135 7.19 -0.58 -3.69
CA PHE A 135 6.88 -1.74 -4.52
C PHE A 135 6.43 -1.33 -5.92
N LEU A 136 6.67 -2.21 -6.90
CA LEU A 136 6.23 -2.01 -8.27
C LEU A 136 4.70 -2.06 -8.32
N ASN A 137 4.06 -0.95 -8.67
CA ASN A 137 2.63 -0.95 -8.94
C ASN A 137 2.37 -1.63 -10.29
N PRO A 138 1.69 -2.78 -10.33
CA PRO A 138 1.50 -3.54 -11.57
C PRO A 138 0.62 -2.83 -12.59
N LYS A 139 -0.24 -1.89 -12.16
CA LYS A 139 -1.09 -1.10 -13.07
C LYS A 139 -0.32 0.01 -13.76
N ARG A 140 0.65 0.62 -13.06
CA ARG A 140 1.38 1.79 -13.55
C ARG A 140 2.79 1.48 -14.04
N GLY A 141 3.35 0.33 -13.69
CA GLY A 141 4.72 -0.06 -14.03
C GLY A 141 5.80 0.78 -13.34
N VAL A 142 5.45 1.54 -12.30
CA VAL A 142 6.37 2.39 -11.53
C VAL A 142 6.48 1.91 -10.09
N VAL A 143 7.63 2.13 -9.48
CA VAL A 143 7.85 1.83 -8.06
C VAL A 143 7.31 2.97 -7.21
N GLU A 144 6.27 2.67 -6.43
CA GLU A 144 5.56 3.61 -5.57
C GLU A 144 5.66 3.19 -4.10
N PRO A 145 5.51 4.12 -3.15
CA PRO A 145 5.38 3.76 -1.75
C PRO A 145 4.14 2.89 -1.50
N LYS A 146 4.30 1.85 -0.68
CA LYS A 146 3.25 0.92 -0.27
C LYS A 146 3.27 0.77 1.25
N SER A 147 2.09 0.68 1.86
CA SER A 147 1.92 0.30 3.27
C SER A 147 1.19 -1.03 3.30
N SER A 148 1.73 -2.04 3.98
CA SER A 148 1.01 -3.30 4.22
C SER A 148 0.66 -3.45 5.69
N TYR A 149 -0.61 -3.74 5.98
CA TYR A 149 -1.01 -4.26 7.27
C TYR A 149 -0.63 -5.73 7.34
N VAL A 150 -0.07 -6.13 8.47
CA VAL A 150 0.51 -7.43 8.73
C VAL A 150 -0.08 -7.94 10.04
N GLU A 151 -0.53 -9.19 10.07
CA GLU A 151 -1.06 -9.83 11.28
C GLU A 151 -0.66 -11.31 11.32
N ARG A 152 -0.24 -11.77 12.49
CA ARG A 152 0.19 -13.15 12.73
C ARG A 152 -1.02 -14.06 12.92
N ALA A 153 -1.02 -15.20 12.23
CA ALA A 153 -2.00 -16.26 12.38
C ALA A 153 -1.27 -17.62 12.53
N GLY A 154 -0.97 -17.98 13.78
CA GLY A 154 -0.19 -19.19 14.09
C GLY A 154 1.22 -19.15 13.49
N ASP A 155 1.48 -20.05 12.54
CA ASP A 155 2.75 -20.20 11.83
C ASP A 155 2.81 -19.39 10.52
N PHE A 156 1.82 -18.52 10.31
CA PHE A 156 1.71 -17.69 9.12
C PHE A 156 1.64 -16.21 9.49
N VAL A 157 2.04 -15.41 8.51
CA VAL A 157 1.89 -13.96 8.50
C VAL A 157 0.97 -13.63 7.34
N VAL A 158 -0.18 -13.02 7.63
CA VAL A 158 -1.15 -12.59 6.62
C VAL A 158 -1.05 -11.08 6.46
N ALA A 159 -0.96 -10.62 5.22
CA ALA A 159 -0.78 -9.21 4.91
C ALA A 159 -1.66 -8.75 3.75
N CYS A 160 -2.05 -7.47 3.79
CA CYS A 160 -2.68 -6.76 2.68
C CYS A 160 -2.15 -5.33 2.67
N GLY A 161 -1.93 -4.76 1.48
CA GLY A 161 -1.33 -3.44 1.38
C GLY A 161 -2.00 -2.51 0.40
N ILE A 162 -1.77 -1.23 0.62
CA ILE A 162 -2.27 -0.10 -0.15
C ILE A 162 -1.10 0.70 -0.71
N TYR A 163 -1.20 1.15 -1.96
CA TYR A 163 -0.25 2.09 -2.52
C TYR A 163 -0.55 3.49 -1.99
N ARG A 164 0.48 4.18 -1.49
CA ARG A 164 0.39 5.58 -1.14
C ARG A 164 0.79 6.38 -2.37
N ARG A 165 -0.17 7.07 -2.99
CA ARG A 165 0.13 8.01 -4.06
C ARG A 165 1.01 9.12 -3.49
N GLU A 166 2.23 9.21 -3.99
CA GLU A 166 3.08 10.40 -3.87
C GLU A 166 2.92 11.19 -5.17
N ASP A 167 2.59 12.47 -5.07
CA ASP A 167 2.52 13.38 -6.22
C ASP A 167 3.92 13.86 -6.68
N ALA A 168 4.99 13.23 -6.20
CA ALA A 168 6.35 13.50 -6.64
C ALA A 168 6.64 12.76 -7.96
N PRO A 169 7.33 13.38 -8.93
CA PRO A 169 7.74 12.68 -10.14
C PRO A 169 8.62 11.49 -9.75
N ALA A 170 8.12 10.28 -9.99
CA ALA A 170 8.81 9.05 -9.67
C ALA A 170 10.18 9.04 -10.34
N ALA A 171 11.25 8.88 -9.57
CA ALA A 171 12.56 8.58 -10.13
C ALA A 171 12.46 7.24 -10.88
N ALA A 172 12.58 7.28 -12.21
CA ALA A 172 12.52 6.08 -13.04
C ALA A 172 13.69 5.16 -12.67
N LEU A 173 13.40 3.94 -12.23
CA LEU A 173 14.43 2.93 -12.01
C LEU A 173 14.91 2.36 -13.37
N PRO A 174 16.19 1.99 -13.49
CA PRO A 174 16.70 1.34 -14.69
C PRO A 174 15.91 0.07 -15.03
N ARG A 175 15.67 -0.17 -16.32
CA ARG A 175 14.86 -1.30 -16.83
C ARG A 175 15.29 -2.66 -16.27
N ALA A 176 16.58 -2.91 -16.10
CA ALA A 176 17.10 -4.15 -15.51
C ALA A 176 16.61 -4.39 -14.08
N ARG A 177 16.41 -3.32 -13.29
CA ARG A 177 15.89 -3.38 -11.92
C ARG A 177 14.37 -3.54 -11.90
N ILE A 178 13.66 -2.93 -12.85
CA ILE A 178 12.22 -3.20 -13.05
C ILE A 178 12.02 -4.66 -13.44
N GLU A 179 12.82 -5.20 -14.35
CA GLU A 179 12.76 -6.61 -14.76
C GLU A 179 13.16 -7.56 -13.64
N ALA A 180 14.05 -7.18 -12.71
CA ALA A 180 14.34 -7.98 -11.52
C ALA A 180 13.14 -8.00 -10.55
N LEU A 181 12.48 -6.85 -10.32
CA LEU A 181 11.27 -6.77 -9.50
C LEU A 181 10.04 -7.42 -10.18
N ALA A 182 9.96 -7.35 -11.51
CA ALA A 182 8.90 -7.95 -12.31
C ALA A 182 9.14 -9.43 -12.63
N ARG A 183 10.32 -9.98 -12.31
CA ARG A 183 10.60 -11.43 -12.34
C ARG A 183 9.97 -12.17 -11.16
N PHE A 184 9.45 -11.43 -10.18
CA PHE A 184 8.48 -11.90 -9.20
C PHE A 184 7.04 -11.72 -9.73
N ARG A 185 6.81 -11.96 -11.04
CA ARG A 185 5.49 -12.08 -11.71
C ARG A 185 5.11 -13.54 -11.91
#